data_AF-A0A7Y6K2P9-F1
#
_entry.id   AF-A0A7Y6K2P9-F1
#
_cell.length_a   1.000
_cell.length_b   1.000
_cell.length_c   1.000
_cell.angle_alpha   90.00
_cell.angle_beta   90.00
_cell.angle_gamma   90.00
#
_symmetry.space_group_name_H-M   'P 1'
#
loop_
_entity.id
_entity.type
_entity.pdbx_description
1 polymer ?
#
loop_
_entity_poly.entity_id
_entity_poly.type
_entity_poly.pdbx_seq_one_letter_code
_entity_poly.pdbx_strand_id
1 'polypeptide(L)'
;MTVTKNRHYLIESAAESVRRRFGGFLCVIELLGLVIIGLATAYAIGQEAWKIIRAGDVSLTDLLLMFLYLEVLAMDVRYLRLGQLPVRFPLYIAMASLARDLILRGMADGWQQLLTTTAGIALVAASVLILHVEQQRATAAGGNSQPEAERREH
;
A
#
# COMPACT_ATOMS: atom_id res chain seq x y z
N MET A 1 46.18 2.06 34.51
CA MET A 1 44.82 1.88 35.08
C MET A 1 43.86 1.87 33.90
N THR A 2 43.69 0.71 33.28
CA THR A 2 43.33 0.58 31.86
C THR A 2 42.33 -0.58 31.69
N VAL A 3 41.17 -0.51 32.34
CA VAL A 3 40.14 -1.57 32.24
C VAL A 3 38.72 -1.00 32.41
N THR A 4 38.25 -0.15 31.49
CA THR A 4 36.81 0.23 31.48
C THR A 4 36.24 0.61 30.11
N LYS A 5 37.04 0.76 29.04
CA LYS A 5 36.53 1.19 27.72
C LYS A 5 36.03 0.04 26.81
N ASN A 6 36.29 -1.22 27.17
CA ASN A 6 36.07 -2.39 26.30
C ASN A 6 34.69 -3.06 26.43
N ARG A 7 33.76 -2.54 27.25
CA ARG A 7 32.42 -3.15 27.41
C ARG A 7 31.35 -2.51 26.54
N HIS A 8 31.61 -1.30 26.03
CA HIS A 8 30.63 -0.53 25.25
C HIS A 8 30.56 -0.96 23.77
N TYR A 9 31.65 -1.49 23.21
CA TYR A 9 31.70 -1.98 21.83
C TYR A 9 31.02 -3.35 21.62
N LEU A 10 30.87 -4.15 22.68
CA LEU A 10 30.46 -5.55 22.58
C LEU A 10 28.93 -5.71 22.55
N ILE A 11 28.19 -4.74 23.09
CA ILE A 11 26.72 -4.72 23.08
C ILE A 11 26.19 -4.23 21.73
N GLU A 12 26.91 -3.30 21.09
CA GLU A 12 26.55 -2.72 19.79
C GLU A 12 26.66 -3.75 18.64
N SER A 13 27.68 -4.61 18.68
CA SER A 13 27.92 -5.70 17.70
C SER A 13 26.86 -6.82 17.72
N ALA A 14 26.37 -7.20 18.91
CA ALA A 14 25.34 -8.24 19.04
C ALA A 14 23.97 -7.76 18.52
N ALA A 15 23.61 -6.50 18.77
CA ALA A 15 22.36 -5.91 18.30
C ALA A 15 22.33 -5.71 16.77
N GLU A 16 23.45 -5.33 16.16
CA GLU A 16 23.55 -5.18 14.69
C GLU A 16 23.42 -6.50 13.93
N SER A 17 23.94 -7.59 14.49
CA SER A 17 23.88 -8.93 13.90
C SER A 17 22.44 -9.45 13.79
N VAL A 18 21.66 -9.21 14.85
CA VAL A 18 20.23 -9.54 14.90
C VAL A 18 19.47 -8.69 13.89
N ARG A 19 19.66 -7.37 13.89
CA ARG A 19 18.94 -6.45 12.99
C ARG A 19 19.19 -6.74 11.50
N ARG A 20 20.40 -7.14 11.10
CA ARG A 20 20.73 -7.56 9.72
C ARG A 20 20.07 -8.88 9.31
N ARG A 21 20.03 -9.88 10.20
CA ARG A 21 19.39 -11.17 9.91
C ARG A 21 17.86 -11.06 9.88
N PHE A 22 17.28 -10.27 10.78
CA PHE A 22 15.85 -10.00 10.78
C PHE A 22 15.40 -9.22 9.53
N GLY A 23 16.20 -8.28 9.04
CA GLY A 23 15.93 -7.59 7.78
C GLY A 23 15.87 -8.53 6.57
N GLY A 24 16.81 -9.47 6.47
CA GLY A 24 16.82 -10.46 5.39
C GLY A 24 15.61 -11.40 5.42
N PHE A 25 15.21 -11.89 6.61
CA PHE A 25 14.06 -12.77 6.76
C PHE A 25 12.73 -12.07 6.41
N LEU A 26 12.57 -10.82 6.83
CA LEU A 26 11.40 -10.01 6.48
C LEU A 26 11.26 -9.83 4.96
N CYS A 27 12.38 -9.55 4.27
CA CYS A 27 12.39 -9.42 2.81
C CYS A 27 11.98 -10.71 2.10
N VAL A 28 12.42 -11.87 2.60
CA VAL A 28 12.00 -13.19 2.07
C VAL A 28 10.51 -13.42 2.27
N ILE A 29 9.98 -13.14 3.46
CA ILE A 29 8.55 -13.27 3.74
C ILE A 29 7.73 -12.33 2.85
N GLU A 30 8.18 -11.10 2.70
CA GLU A 30 7.52 -10.07 1.91
C GLU A 30 7.41 -10.51 0.45
N LEU A 31 8.51 -10.93 -0.17
CA LEU A 31 8.52 -11.44 -1.54
C LEU A 31 7.62 -12.68 -1.68
N LEU A 32 7.66 -13.58 -0.71
CA LEU A 32 6.85 -14.80 -0.71
C LEU A 32 5.35 -14.47 -0.58
N GLY A 33 4.99 -13.52 0.28
CA GLY A 33 3.62 -13.03 0.43
C GLY A 33 3.09 -12.40 -0.85
N LEU A 34 3.90 -11.59 -1.52
CA LEU A 34 3.55 -11.03 -2.82
C LEU A 34 3.30 -12.10 -3.88
N VAL A 35 4.22 -13.05 -4.02
CA VAL A 35 4.05 -14.15 -4.98
C VAL A 35 2.77 -14.92 -4.71
N ILE A 36 2.43 -15.17 -3.44
CA ILE A 36 1.18 -15.84 -3.07
C ILE A 36 -0.05 -15.01 -3.49
N ILE A 37 -0.05 -13.70 -3.19
CA ILE A 37 -1.17 -12.81 -3.54
C ILE A 37 -1.34 -12.72 -5.06
N GLY A 38 -0.24 -12.55 -5.81
CA GLY A 38 -0.26 -12.52 -7.27
C GLY A 38 -0.79 -13.82 -7.88
N LEU A 39 -0.32 -14.98 -7.40
CA LEU A 39 -0.81 -16.29 -7.86
C LEU A 39 -2.28 -16.51 -7.51
N ALA A 40 -2.69 -16.18 -6.29
CA ALA A 40 -4.08 -16.28 -5.86
C ALA A 40 -5.00 -15.38 -6.71
N THR A 41 -4.57 -14.15 -6.99
CA THR A 41 -5.32 -13.19 -7.82
C THR A 41 -5.43 -13.68 -9.26
N ALA A 42 -4.34 -14.18 -9.86
CA ALA A 42 -4.37 -14.75 -11.20
C ALA A 42 -5.29 -15.98 -11.29
N TYR A 43 -5.26 -16.85 -10.28
CA TYR A 43 -6.15 -18.00 -10.19
C TYR A 43 -7.62 -17.58 -10.06
N ALA A 44 -7.91 -16.57 -9.22
CA ALA A 44 -9.26 -16.04 -9.03
C ALA A 44 -9.82 -15.42 -10.32
N ILE A 45 -9.01 -14.66 -11.07
CA ILE A 45 -9.41 -14.14 -12.40
C ILE A 45 -9.80 -15.27 -13.34
N GLY A 46 -9.00 -16.35 -13.39
CA GLY A 46 -9.29 -17.51 -14.22
C GLY A 46 -10.58 -18.23 -13.81
N GLN A 47 -10.81 -18.40 -12.51
CA GLN A 47 -12.05 -18.99 -11.99
C GLN A 47 -13.28 -18.15 -12.33
N GLU A 48 -13.21 -16.83 -12.11
CA GLU A 48 -14.34 -15.94 -12.37
C GLU A 48 -14.64 -15.87 -13.87
N ALA A 49 -13.61 -15.81 -14.73
CA ALA A 49 -13.77 -15.86 -16.17
C ALA A 49 -14.47 -17.17 -16.61
N TRP A 50 -14.06 -18.32 -16.05
CA TRP A 50 -14.71 -19.59 -16.34
C TRP A 50 -16.17 -19.63 -15.90
N LYS A 51 -16.48 -19.06 -14.73
CA LYS A 51 -17.85 -18.94 -14.21
C LYS A 51 -18.73 -18.10 -15.14
N ILE A 52 -18.26 -16.94 -15.58
CA ILE A 52 -18.99 -16.06 -16.51
C ILE A 52 -19.27 -16.78 -17.83
N ILE A 53 -18.26 -17.45 -18.39
CA ILE A 53 -18.42 -18.21 -19.65
C ILE A 53 -19.47 -19.31 -19.49
N ARG A 54 -19.50 -20.02 -18.36
CA ARG A 54 -20.51 -21.05 -18.07
C ARG A 54 -21.91 -20.49 -17.85
N ALA A 55 -22.01 -19.31 -17.23
CA ALA A 55 -23.30 -18.66 -17.00
C ALA A 55 -23.92 -18.14 -18.30
N GLY A 56 -23.09 -17.72 -19.27
CA GLY A 56 -23.54 -17.20 -20.56
C GLY A 56 -24.10 -15.77 -20.49
N ASP A 57 -24.05 -15.15 -19.32
CA ASP A 57 -24.43 -13.76 -19.09
C ASP A 57 -23.32 -13.05 -18.30
N VAL A 58 -23.10 -11.77 -18.61
CA VAL A 58 -22.01 -10.98 -18.04
C VAL A 58 -22.62 -9.86 -17.22
N SER A 59 -22.58 -9.98 -15.88
CA SER A 59 -23.07 -8.92 -15.00
C SER A 59 -22.01 -7.83 -14.79
N LEU A 60 -22.45 -6.59 -14.60
CA LEU A 60 -21.60 -5.48 -14.15
C LEU A 60 -20.86 -5.84 -12.86
N THR A 61 -21.47 -6.64 -11.99
CA THR A 61 -20.82 -7.15 -10.77
C THR A 61 -19.57 -7.94 -11.13
N ASP A 62 -19.65 -8.85 -12.09
CA ASP A 62 -18.53 -9.72 -12.45
C ASP A 62 -17.40 -8.93 -13.12
N LEU A 63 -17.74 -8.01 -14.03
CA LEU A 63 -16.78 -7.09 -14.67
C LEU A 63 -16.02 -6.25 -13.63
N LEU A 64 -16.73 -5.65 -12.67
CA LEU A 64 -16.11 -4.82 -11.65
C LEU A 64 -15.30 -5.66 -10.64
N LEU A 65 -15.60 -6.95 -10.47
CA LEU A 65 -14.80 -7.87 -9.65
C LEU A 65 -13.47 -8.17 -10.35
N MET A 66 -13.53 -8.48 -11.65
CA MET A 66 -12.33 -8.68 -12.46
C MET A 66 -11.47 -7.41 -12.50
N PHE A 67 -12.08 -6.22 -12.57
CA PHE A 67 -11.35 -4.96 -12.45
C PHE A 67 -10.62 -4.83 -11.11
N LEU A 68 -11.28 -5.15 -9.99
CA LEU A 68 -10.65 -5.15 -8.67
C LEU A 68 -9.45 -6.12 -8.62
N TYR A 69 -9.57 -7.31 -9.21
CA TYR A 69 -8.45 -8.26 -9.28
C TYR A 69 -7.29 -7.75 -10.14
N LEU A 70 -7.58 -7.12 -11.28
CA LEU A 70 -6.55 -6.53 -12.15
C LEU A 70 -5.85 -5.34 -11.48
N GLU A 71 -6.58 -4.50 -10.73
CA GLU A 71 -6.03 -3.40 -9.94
C GLU A 71 -5.05 -3.92 -8.88
N VAL A 72 -5.45 -4.97 -8.14
CA VAL A 72 -4.60 -5.63 -7.15
C VAL A 72 -3.35 -6.24 -7.81
N LEU A 73 -3.51 -6.92 -8.95
CA LEU A 73 -2.37 -7.50 -9.67
C LEU A 73 -1.41 -6.42 -10.18
N ALA A 74 -1.92 -5.29 -10.68
CA ALA A 74 -1.09 -4.17 -11.12
C ALA A 74 -0.30 -3.53 -9.97
N MET A 75 -0.89 -3.47 -8.79
CA MET A 75 -0.20 -3.03 -7.57
C MET A 75 0.89 -4.02 -7.15
N ASP A 76 0.61 -5.32 -7.19
CA ASP A 76 1.56 -6.39 -6.86
C ASP A 76 2.80 -6.34 -7.77
N VAL A 77 2.58 -6.20 -9.09
CA VAL A 77 3.67 -6.00 -10.05
C VAL A 77 4.44 -4.71 -9.79
N ARG A 78 3.75 -3.61 -9.47
CA ARG A 78 4.37 -2.33 -9.16
C ARG A 78 5.24 -2.42 -7.91
N TYR A 79 4.79 -3.16 -6.91
CA TYR A 79 5.58 -3.43 -5.73
C TYR A 79 6.85 -4.20 -6.06
N LEU A 80 6.72 -5.26 -6.85
CA LEU A 80 7.87 -6.09 -7.25
C LEU A 80 8.94 -5.25 -7.98
N ARG A 81 8.55 -4.18 -8.67
CA ARG A 81 9.46 -3.24 -9.35
C ARG A 81 10.05 -2.16 -8.44
N LEU A 82 9.29 -1.65 -7.48
CA LEU A 82 9.68 -0.48 -6.68
C LEU A 82 10.21 -0.86 -5.29
N GLY A 83 9.99 -2.09 -4.81
CA GLY A 83 10.48 -2.61 -3.53
C GLY A 83 9.90 -1.92 -2.29
N GLN A 84 8.79 -1.20 -2.43
CA GLN A 84 8.14 -0.48 -1.34
C GLN A 84 6.62 -0.50 -1.52
N LEU A 85 5.89 -0.64 -0.41
CA LEU A 85 4.43 -0.57 -0.31
C LEU A 85 4.12 0.83 0.23
N PRO A 86 4.06 1.88 -0.62
CA PRO A 86 3.44 3.12 -0.22
C PRO A 86 2.09 2.82 0.41
N VAL A 87 1.90 3.27 1.65
CA VAL A 87 0.63 3.16 2.43
C VAL A 87 -0.58 3.68 1.63
N ARG A 88 -0.31 4.47 0.59
CA ARG A 88 -1.29 5.00 -0.36
C ARG A 88 -1.98 3.90 -1.18
N PHE A 89 -1.28 2.82 -1.53
CA PHE A 89 -1.85 1.80 -2.42
C PHE A 89 -3.01 1.00 -1.81
N PRO A 90 -2.93 0.50 -0.57
CA PRO A 90 -4.08 -0.12 0.10
C PRO A 90 -5.29 0.82 0.24
N LEU A 91 -5.05 2.12 0.46
CA LEU A 91 -6.12 3.11 0.57
C LEU A 91 -6.84 3.34 -0.78
N TYR A 92 -6.12 3.26 -1.91
CA TYR A 92 -6.76 3.29 -3.23
C TYR A 92 -7.64 2.07 -3.47
N ILE A 93 -7.22 0.87 -3.05
CA ILE A 93 -8.05 -0.35 -3.15
C ILE A 93 -9.33 -0.21 -2.32
N ALA A 94 -9.25 0.35 -1.11
CA ALA A 94 -10.42 0.60 -0.28
C ALA A 94 -11.41 1.56 -0.96
N MET A 95 -10.92 2.67 -1.53
CA MET A 95 -11.76 3.62 -2.27
C MET A 95 -12.38 2.97 -3.51
N ALA A 96 -11.60 2.22 -4.29
CA ALA A 96 -12.10 1.53 -5.49
C ALA A 96 -13.17 0.49 -5.14
N SER A 97 -12.98 -0.27 -4.06
CA SER A 97 -13.96 -1.24 -3.57
C SER A 97 -15.26 -0.56 -3.13
N LEU A 98 -15.17 0.55 -2.38
CA LEU A 98 -16.34 1.31 -1.95
C LEU A 98 -17.07 1.96 -3.14
N ALA A 99 -16.33 2.53 -4.09
CA ALA A 99 -16.90 3.13 -5.29
C ALA A 99 -17.63 2.08 -6.14
N ARG A 100 -17.06 0.88 -6.26
CA ARG A 100 -17.72 -0.23 -6.94
C ARG A 100 -19.00 -0.66 -6.24
N ASP A 101 -18.98 -0.78 -4.92
CA ASP A 101 -20.18 -1.13 -4.16
C ASP A 101 -21.28 -0.07 -4.36
N LEU A 102 -20.89 1.21 -4.36
CA LEU A 102 -21.77 2.33 -4.67
C LEU A 102 -22.39 2.24 -6.08
N ILE A 103 -21.60 1.89 -7.10
CA ILE A 103 -22.10 1.77 -8.48
C ILE A 103 -23.09 0.61 -8.60
N LEU A 104 -22.84 -0.51 -7.92
CA LEU A 104 -23.67 -1.70 -8.01
C LEU A 104 -24.96 -1.61 -7.18
N ARG A 105 -24.90 -0.99 -6.00
CA ARG A 105 -25.97 -1.03 -5.01
C ARG A 105 -26.53 0.34 -4.63
N GLY A 106 -25.84 1.42 -4.97
CA GLY A 106 -26.11 2.76 -4.43
C GLY A 106 -27.52 3.28 -4.67
N MET A 107 -28.17 2.90 -5.77
CA MET A 107 -29.57 3.27 -6.03
C MET A 107 -30.59 2.23 -5.55
N ALA A 108 -30.15 0.98 -5.32
CA ALA A 108 -31.03 -0.12 -4.91
C ALA A 108 -31.31 -0.14 -3.40
N ASP A 109 -30.30 0.21 -2.58
CA ASP A 109 -30.38 0.15 -1.12
C ASP A 109 -30.99 1.41 -0.48
N GLY A 110 -31.38 2.40 -1.30
CA GLY A 110 -32.05 3.63 -0.87
C GLY A 110 -31.11 4.82 -0.58
N TRP A 111 -31.72 6.01 -0.46
CA TRP A 111 -31.00 7.28 -0.32
C TRP A 111 -30.06 7.36 0.89
N GLN A 112 -30.39 6.68 1.99
CA GLN A 112 -29.55 6.67 3.19
C GLN A 112 -28.23 5.92 2.95
N GLN A 113 -28.29 4.74 2.31
CA GLN A 113 -27.12 3.93 1.98
C GLN A 113 -26.20 4.63 0.97
N LEU A 114 -26.81 5.33 0.01
CA LEU A 114 -26.09 6.15 -0.97
C LEU A 114 -25.27 7.24 -0.27
N LEU A 115 -25.88 7.97 0.66
CA LEU A 115 -25.23 9.04 1.41
C LEU A 115 -24.12 8.52 2.33
N THR A 116 -24.35 7.42 3.05
CA THR A 116 -23.34 6.84 3.94
C THR A 116 -22.12 6.34 3.18
N THR A 117 -22.33 5.65 2.06
CA THR A 117 -21.23 5.12 1.24
C THR A 117 -20.46 6.25 0.57
N THR A 118 -21.15 7.26 0.03
CA THR A 118 -20.51 8.43 -0.59
C THR A 118 -19.73 9.25 0.44
N ALA A 119 -20.29 9.45 1.64
CA ALA A 119 -19.59 10.11 2.74
C ALA A 119 -18.37 9.30 3.20
N GLY A 120 -18.47 7.97 3.25
CA GLY A 120 -17.34 7.08 3.54
C GLY A 120 -16.21 7.24 2.53
N ILE A 121 -16.52 7.22 1.23
CA ILE A 121 -15.52 7.46 0.16
C ILE A 121 -14.88 8.85 0.34
N ALA A 122 -15.67 9.89 0.61
CA ALA A 122 -15.16 11.24 0.82
C ALA A 122 -14.22 11.33 2.05
N LEU A 123 -14.54 10.64 3.14
CA LEU A 123 -13.69 10.58 4.34
C LEU A 123 -12.37 9.85 4.08
N VAL A 124 -12.41 8.73 3.36
CA VAL A 124 -11.17 8.01 2.98
C VAL A 124 -10.32 8.87 2.05
N ALA A 125 -10.94 9.54 1.08
CA ALA A 125 -10.25 10.46 0.18
C ALA A 125 -9.61 11.65 0.93
N ALA A 126 -10.33 12.24 1.89
CA ALA A 126 -9.80 13.31 2.75
C ALA A 126 -8.61 12.81 3.58
N SER A 127 -8.70 11.58 4.13
CA SER A 127 -7.61 10.95 4.88
C SER A 127 -6.36 10.77 4.01
N VAL A 128 -6.52 10.31 2.77
CA VAL A 128 -5.42 10.18 1.80
C VAL A 128 -4.81 11.54 1.47
N LEU A 129 -5.62 12.58 1.29
CA LEU A 129 -5.15 13.94 1.02
C LEU A 129 -4.28 14.47 2.17
N ILE A 130 -4.72 14.29 3.41
CA ILE A 130 -3.97 14.71 4.60
C ILE A 130 -2.62 14.00 4.66
N LEU A 131 -2.60 12.67 4.47
CA LEU A 131 -1.37 11.88 4.45
C LEU A 131 -0.42 12.34 3.32
N HIS A 132 -0.97 12.72 2.16
CA HIS A 132 -0.19 13.21 1.04
C HIS A 132 0.50 14.56 1.36
N VAL A 133 -0.25 15.51 1.94
CA VAL A 133 0.28 16.84 2.31
C VAL A 133 1.38 16.71 3.36
N GLU A 134 1.21 15.84 4.36
CA GLU A 134 2.23 15.64 5.39
C GLU A 134 3.53 15.09 4.81
N GLN A 135 3.45 14.13 3.90
CA GLN A 135 4.64 13.58 3.24
C GLN A 135 5.38 14.62 2.38
N GLN A 136 4.66 15.55 1.74
CA GLN A 136 5.29 16.66 1.02
C GLN A 136 6.01 17.64 1.97
N ARG A 137 5.39 17.97 3.12
CA ARG A 137 5.99 18.85 4.13
C ARG A 137 7.25 18.24 4.75
N ALA A 138 7.21 16.96 5.10
CA ALA A 138 8.36 16.25 5.65
C ALA A 138 9.56 16.27 4.68
N THR A 139 9.29 16.13 3.37
CA THR A 139 10.33 16.17 2.33
C THR A 139 10.89 17.59 2.14
N ALA A 140 10.06 18.63 2.24
CA ALA A 140 10.50 20.03 2.15
C ALA A 140 11.31 20.49 3.38
N ALA A 141 10.97 20.02 4.58
CA ALA A 141 11.68 20.38 5.82
C ALA A 141 13.10 19.79 5.89
N GLY A 142 13.34 18.64 5.25
CA GLY A 142 14.68 18.02 5.18
C GLY A 142 15.65 18.68 4.20
N GLY A 143 15.16 19.54 3.29
CA GLY A 143 15.98 20.22 2.27
C GLY A 143 16.45 21.63 2.64
N ASN A 144 15.94 22.21 3.73
CA ASN A 144 16.19 23.62 4.09
C ASN A 144 17.19 23.81 5.25
N SER A 145 17.99 22.79 5.55
CA SER A 145 19.04 22.82 6.58
C SER A 145 20.45 22.88 5.99
N GLN A 146 20.63 23.58 4.86
CA GLN A 146 21.97 24.09 4.51
C GLN A 146 22.21 25.37 5.33
N PRO A 147 23.23 25.41 6.20
CA PRO A 147 23.53 26.60 6.97
C PRO A 147 23.88 27.73 6.00
N GLU A 148 23.16 28.85 6.09
CA GLU A 148 23.44 30.10 5.35
C GLU A 148 24.83 30.70 5.66
N ALA A 149 25.65 30.03 6.48
CA ALA A 149 27.00 30.43 6.86
C ALA A 149 28.01 30.38 5.70
N GLU A 150 27.76 29.61 4.64
CA GLU A 150 28.68 29.52 3.48
C GLU A 150 28.39 30.57 2.40
N ARG A 151 27.27 31.29 2.50
CA ARG A 151 26.85 32.30 1.50
C ARG A 151 27.40 33.71 1.78
N ARG A 152 28.24 33.87 2.81
CA ARG A 152 28.83 35.16 3.20
C ARG A 152 30.34 35.29 2.91
N GLU A 153 30.97 34.29 2.28
CA GLU A 153 32.40 34.33 1.94
C GLU A 153 32.69 34.52 0.44
N HIS A 154 31.69 34.92 -0.35
CA HIS A 154 31.89 35.36 -1.74
C HIS A 154 31.46 36.80 -1.95
#